data_AF-A0A0H5QYT0-F1
#
_entry.id   AF-A0A0H5QYT0-F1
#
_cell.length_a   1.000
_cell.length_b   1.000
_cell.length_c   1.000
_cell.angle_alpha   90.00
_cell.angle_beta   90.00
_cell.angle_gamma   90.00
#
_symmetry.space_group_name_H-M   'P 1'
#
loop_
_entity.id
_entity.type
_entity.pdbx_description
1 polymer ?
#
loop_
_entity_poly.entity_id
_entity_poly.type
_entity_poly.pdbx_seq_one_letter_code
_entity_poly.pdbx_strand_id
1 'polypeptide(L)'
;MGLDTYLSRDPNQGNRIELRNDKLAIAQISLRLTQPQYKQVSSCKTTRQKWTRLKEIYDISAESKAAELFLQFIHIQKKSSQTMKNYLDRIVELHHDLKPINKSKQQQERLKSRQYQG
;
A
#
# COMPACT_ATOMS: atom_id res chain seq x y z
N MET A 1 26.23 7.43 -6.34
CA MET A 1 24.86 6.87 -6.44
C MET A 1 24.18 7.09 -5.10
N GLY A 2 22.95 7.62 -5.09
CA GLY A 2 22.16 7.76 -3.87
C GLY A 2 21.64 6.43 -3.35
N LEU A 3 21.22 6.39 -2.09
CA LEU A 3 20.66 5.18 -1.46
C LEU A 3 19.32 4.75 -2.11
N ASP A 4 18.61 5.67 -2.73
CA ASP A 4 17.31 5.40 -3.39
C ASP A 4 17.44 4.50 -4.62
N THR A 5 18.64 4.40 -5.20
CA THR A 5 18.90 3.51 -6.34
C THR A 5 18.62 2.04 -6.00
N TYR A 6 18.78 1.64 -4.74
CA TYR A 6 18.55 0.25 -4.30
C TYR A 6 17.06 -0.08 -4.08
N LEU A 7 16.15 0.89 -4.25
CA LEU A 7 14.70 0.63 -4.26
C LEU A 7 14.25 -0.07 -5.55
N SER A 8 15.00 0.14 -6.65
CA SER A 8 14.63 -0.33 -8.00
C SER A 8 15.51 -1.47 -8.51
N ARG A 9 16.73 -1.63 -7.99
CA ARG A 9 17.66 -2.69 -8.40
C ARG A 9 18.43 -3.26 -7.21
N ASP A 10 18.88 -4.50 -7.35
CA ASP A 10 19.74 -5.13 -6.36
C ASP A 10 21.19 -4.61 -6.47
N PRO A 11 21.96 -4.58 -5.36
CA PRO A 11 23.36 -4.21 -5.40
C PRO A 11 24.19 -5.23 -6.19
N ASN A 12 25.24 -4.76 -6.87
CA ASN A 12 26.21 -5.67 -7.48
C ASN A 12 26.98 -6.43 -6.39
N GLN A 13 26.89 -7.75 -6.38
CA GLN A 13 27.54 -8.61 -5.37
C GLN A 13 29.07 -8.56 -5.41
N GLY A 14 29.67 -8.23 -6.57
CA GLY A 14 31.11 -8.04 -6.68
C GLY A 14 31.60 -6.69 -6.13
N ASN A 15 30.69 -5.74 -5.85
CA ASN A 15 31.02 -4.40 -5.43
C ASN A 15 30.74 -4.19 -3.93
N ARG A 16 31.81 -4.18 -3.13
CA ARG A 16 31.73 -3.98 -1.66
C ARG A 16 31.08 -2.66 -1.26
N ILE A 17 31.25 -1.60 -2.04
CA ILE A 17 30.66 -0.28 -1.77
C ILE A 17 29.14 -0.35 -1.97
N GLU A 18 28.69 -1.01 -3.05
CA GLU A 18 27.25 -1.18 -3.29
C GLU A 18 26.58 -2.04 -2.22
N LEU A 19 27.23 -3.12 -1.79
CA LEU A 19 26.72 -3.95 -0.69
C LEU A 19 26.62 -3.19 0.63
N ARG A 20 27.60 -2.32 0.93
CA ARG A 20 27.55 -1.46 2.11
C ARG A 20 26.39 -0.48 2.03
N ASN A 21 26.20 0.15 0.87
CA ASN A 21 25.13 1.12 0.67
C ASN A 21 23.74 0.47 0.73
N ASP A 22 23.57 -0.73 0.17
CA ASP A 22 22.32 -1.49 0.29
C ASP A 22 22.00 -1.80 1.77
N LYS A 23 23.00 -2.22 2.56
CA LYS A 23 22.80 -2.43 4.01
C LYS A 23 22.39 -1.15 4.75
N LEU A 24 22.97 0.00 4.40
CA LEU A 24 22.59 1.29 4.96
C LEU A 24 21.15 1.66 4.61
N ALA A 25 20.74 1.44 3.37
CA ALA A 25 19.36 1.66 2.94
C ALA A 25 18.37 0.74 3.67
N ILE A 26 18.68 -0.56 3.81
CA ILE A 26 17.89 -1.51 4.61
C ILE A 26 17.71 -1.02 6.05
N ALA A 27 18.78 -0.54 6.68
CA ALA A 27 18.72 -0.03 8.05
C ALA A 27 17.81 1.21 8.15
N GLN A 28 17.98 2.16 7.22
CA GLN A 28 17.15 3.37 7.17
C GLN A 28 15.66 3.08 6.94
N ILE A 29 15.32 2.08 6.12
CA ILE A 29 13.94 1.64 5.95
C ILE A 29 13.45 1.02 7.27
N SER A 30 14.22 0.08 7.82
CA SER A 30 13.80 -0.70 8.98
C SER A 30 13.54 0.14 10.23
N LEU A 31 14.31 1.21 10.44
CA LEU A 31 14.11 2.17 11.54
C LEU A 31 12.79 2.94 11.47
N ARG A 32 12.16 3.01 10.30
CA ARG A 32 10.89 3.72 10.08
C ARG A 32 9.68 2.80 10.12
N LEU A 33 9.87 1.49 10.28
CA LEU A 33 8.77 0.53 10.27
C LEU A 33 8.22 0.33 11.68
N THR A 34 6.89 0.17 11.77
CA THR A 34 6.26 -0.37 12.96
C THR A 34 6.70 -1.82 13.19
N GLN A 35 6.61 -2.32 14.43
CA GLN A 35 7.04 -3.67 14.75
C GLN A 35 6.33 -4.78 13.94
N PRO A 36 5.01 -4.70 13.66
CA PRO A 36 4.34 -5.65 12.77
C PRO A 36 4.88 -5.63 11.33
N GLN A 37 5.11 -4.44 10.77
CA GLN A 37 5.67 -4.30 9.43
C GLN A 37 7.09 -4.84 9.37
N TYR A 38 7.92 -4.53 10.36
CA TYR A 38 9.29 -5.04 10.46
C TYR A 38 9.33 -6.57 10.46
N LYS A 39 8.43 -7.23 11.24
CA LYS A 39 8.33 -8.70 11.27
C LYS A 39 8.08 -9.28 9.88
N GLN A 40 7.19 -8.67 9.10
CA GLN A 40 6.81 -9.14 7.76
C GLN A 40 7.91 -8.98 6.70
N VAL A 41 8.90 -8.11 6.95
CA VAL A 41 10.03 -7.86 6.02
C VAL A 41 11.38 -8.25 6.62
N SER A 42 11.38 -9.00 7.71
CA SER A 42 12.59 -9.37 8.45
C SER A 42 13.47 -10.37 7.69
N SER A 43 12.88 -11.18 6.81
CA SER A 43 13.57 -12.15 5.95
C SER A 43 14.12 -11.57 4.64
N CYS A 44 13.78 -10.32 4.30
CA CYS A 44 14.24 -9.67 3.07
C CYS A 44 15.75 -9.35 3.16
N LYS A 45 16.50 -9.70 2.11
CA LYS A 45 17.97 -9.59 2.09
C LYS A 45 18.47 -8.31 1.44
N THR A 46 17.72 -7.73 0.50
CA THR A 46 18.08 -6.50 -0.22
C THR A 46 17.07 -5.40 0.04
N THR A 47 17.49 -4.15 -0.17
CA THR A 47 16.60 -2.97 -0.10
C THR A 47 15.41 -3.14 -1.03
N ARG A 48 15.65 -3.59 -2.26
CA ARG A 48 14.62 -3.83 -3.28
C ARG A 48 13.57 -4.83 -2.81
N GLN A 49 13.99 -5.96 -2.24
CA GLN A 49 13.08 -6.98 -1.72
C GLN A 49 12.21 -6.41 -0.60
N LYS A 50 12.83 -5.73 0.38
CA LYS A 50 12.13 -5.11 1.49
C LYS A 50 11.13 -4.07 1.01
N TRP A 51 11.54 -3.19 0.10
CA TRP A 51 10.68 -2.16 -0.48
C TRP A 51 9.50 -2.75 -1.26
N THR A 52 9.75 -3.77 -2.07
CA THR A 52 8.71 -4.46 -2.86
C THR A 52 7.69 -5.10 -1.94
N ARG A 53 8.14 -5.81 -0.90
CA ARG A 53 7.26 -6.42 0.08
C ARG A 53 6.42 -5.40 0.85
N LEU A 54 7.01 -4.25 1.21
CA LEU A 54 6.26 -3.16 1.85
C LEU A 54 5.14 -2.66 0.94
N LYS A 55 5.41 -2.42 -0.35
CA LYS A 55 4.37 -2.00 -1.31
C LYS A 55 3.22 -3.01 -1.35
N GLU A 56 3.52 -4.30 -1.46
CA GLU A 56 2.49 -5.36 -1.44
C GLU A 56 1.64 -5.32 -0.17
N ILE A 57 2.25 -5.15 1.00
CA ILE A 57 1.53 -5.07 2.28
C ILE A 57 0.57 -3.87 2.30
N TYR A 58 1.04 -2.71 1.82
CA TYR A 58 0.21 -1.51 1.76
C TYR A 58 -0.90 -1.64 0.71
N ASP A 59 -0.63 -2.26 -0.43
CA ASP A 59 -1.63 -2.51 -1.47
C ASP A 59 -2.73 -3.47 -0.97
N ILE A 60 -2.35 -4.58 -0.33
CA ILE A 60 -3.31 -5.51 0.29
C ILE A 60 -4.11 -4.80 1.39
N SER A 61 -3.47 -3.97 2.21
CA SER A 61 -4.17 -3.20 3.25
C SER A 61 -5.17 -2.22 2.65
N ALA A 62 -4.84 -1.57 1.53
CA ALA A 62 -5.75 -0.68 0.82
C ALA A 62 -6.94 -1.46 0.21
N GLU A 63 -6.69 -2.61 -0.41
CA GLU A 63 -7.74 -3.49 -0.93
C GLU A 63 -8.65 -4.05 0.17
N SER A 64 -8.07 -4.45 1.31
CA SER A 64 -8.82 -4.95 2.46
C SER A 64 -9.71 -3.85 3.04
N LYS A 65 -9.17 -2.63 3.17
CA LYS A 65 -9.95 -1.45 3.61
C LYS A 65 -11.08 -1.12 2.63
N ALA A 66 -10.81 -1.24 1.33
CA ALA A 66 -11.83 -1.06 0.29
C ALA A 66 -12.97 -2.08 0.41
N ALA A 67 -12.64 -3.36 0.59
CA ALA A 67 -13.62 -4.42 0.76
C ALA A 67 -14.45 -4.21 2.02
N GLU A 68 -13.83 -3.82 3.14
CA GLU A 68 -14.52 -3.51 4.38
C GLU A 68 -15.52 -2.35 4.21
N LEU A 69 -15.09 -1.24 3.62
CA LEU A 69 -15.97 -0.08 3.34
C LEU A 69 -17.14 -0.47 2.43
N PHE A 70 -16.90 -1.32 1.43
CA PHE A 70 -17.96 -1.79 0.54
C PHE A 70 -18.98 -2.66 1.27
N LEU A 71 -18.52 -3.57 2.14
CA LEU A 71 -19.40 -4.36 3.00
C LEU A 71 -20.22 -3.48 3.95
N GLN A 72 -19.59 -2.46 4.56
CA GLN A 72 -20.28 -1.49 5.41
C GLN A 72 -21.36 -0.73 4.65
N PHE A 73 -21.09 -0.35 3.40
CA PHE A 73 -22.05 0.33 2.54
C PHE A 73 -23.25 -0.56 2.19
N ILE A 74 -23.03 -1.82 1.78
CA ILE A 74 -24.11 -2.78 1.47
C ILE A 74 -25.03 -3.00 2.68
N HIS A 75 -24.44 -3.15 3.87
CA HIS A 75 -25.19 -3.45 5.08
C HIS A 75 -25.67 -2.20 5.82
N ILE A 76 -25.56 -1.01 5.21
CA ILE A 76 -25.92 0.21 5.92
C ILE A 76 -27.43 0.31 6.13
N GLN A 77 -27.84 0.22 7.38
CA GLN A 77 -29.23 0.38 7.79
C GLN A 77 -29.36 1.45 8.87
N LYS A 78 -30.45 2.21 8.82
CA LYS A 78 -30.76 3.21 9.84
C LYS A 78 -31.03 2.50 11.16
N LYS A 79 -30.28 2.85 12.20
CA LYS A 79 -30.55 2.35 13.56
C LYS A 79 -31.80 3.02 14.13
N SER A 80 -32.53 2.30 15.00
CA SER A 80 -33.75 2.79 15.64
C SER A 80 -33.53 4.08 16.44
N SER A 81 -32.40 4.18 17.15
CA SER A 81 -32.00 5.35 17.95
C SER A 81 -31.39 6.51 17.16
N GLN A 82 -31.19 6.35 15.85
CA GLN A 82 -30.46 7.34 15.04
C GLN A 82 -31.42 8.33 14.38
N THR A 83 -31.04 9.62 14.36
CA THR A 83 -31.74 10.65 13.58
C THR A 83 -31.52 10.44 12.08
N MET A 84 -32.45 10.92 11.25
CA MET A 84 -32.31 10.80 9.80
C MET A 84 -31.07 11.54 9.28
N LYS A 85 -30.76 12.72 9.84
CA LYS A 85 -29.57 13.49 9.50
C LYS A 85 -28.29 12.68 9.71
N ASN A 86 -28.09 12.13 10.91
CA ASN A 86 -26.89 11.36 11.23
C ASN A 86 -26.78 10.08 10.38
N TYR A 87 -27.91 9.53 9.93
CA TYR A 87 -27.92 8.38 9.02
C TYR A 87 -27.43 8.78 7.62
N LEU A 88 -27.96 9.87 7.07
CA LEU A 88 -27.54 10.40 5.76
C LEU A 88 -26.08 10.84 5.77
N ASP A 89 -25.62 11.51 6.84
CA ASP A 89 -24.22 11.92 6.99
C ASP A 89 -23.28 10.70 6.89
N ARG A 90 -23.61 9.59 7.55
CA ARG A 90 -22.84 8.33 7.45
C ARG A 90 -22.84 7.72 6.05
N ILE A 91 -23.96 7.80 5.33
CA ILE A 91 -24.01 7.32 3.93
C ILE A 91 -23.09 8.17 3.05
N VAL A 92 -23.12 9.49 3.23
CA VAL A 92 -22.30 10.43 2.46
C VAL A 92 -20.81 10.23 2.75
N GLU A 93 -20.43 10.06 4.02
CA GLU A 93 -19.06 9.74 4.44
C GLU A 93 -18.57 8.43 3.80
N LEU A 94 -19.33 7.35 3.91
CA LEU A 94 -18.98 6.06 3.30
C LEU A 94 -18.86 6.15 1.77
N HIS A 95 -19.76 6.86 1.11
CA HIS A 95 -19.68 7.08 -0.33
C HIS A 95 -18.43 7.90 -0.72
N HIS A 96 -18.08 8.91 0.07
CA HIS A 96 -16.88 9.72 -0.15
C HIS A 96 -15.61 8.89 0.00
N ASP A 97 -15.54 8.04 1.02
CA ASP A 97 -14.38 7.17 1.29
C ASP A 97 -14.21 6.06 0.25
N LEU A 98 -15.30 5.59 -0.37
CA LEU A 98 -15.29 4.63 -1.48
C LEU A 98 -14.87 5.26 -2.83
N LYS A 99 -15.13 6.55 -3.05
CA LYS A 99 -14.87 7.24 -4.33
C LYS A 99 -13.39 7.23 -4.78
N PRO A 100 -12.38 7.55 -3.94
CA PRO A 100 -10.98 7.53 -4.36
C PRO A 100 -10.48 6.11 -4.70
N ILE A 101 -11.02 5.09 -4.04
CA ILE A 101 -10.69 3.68 -4.25
C ILE A 101 -11.14 3.20 -5.63
N ASN A 102 -12.33 3.61 -6.08
CA ASN A 102 -12.82 3.27 -7.41
C ASN A 102 -12.06 3.99 -8.52
N LYS A 103 -11.60 5.23 -8.27
CA LYS A 103 -10.78 5.98 -9.23
C LYS A 103 -9.40 5.35 -9.43
N SER A 104 -8.74 4.91 -8.36
CA SER A 104 -7.41 4.30 -8.45
C SER A 104 -7.46 2.95 -9.18
N LYS A 105 -8.49 2.12 -8.97
CA LYS A 105 -8.68 0.86 -9.72
C LYS A 105 -8.88 1.08 -11.22
N GLN A 106 -9.75 2.02 -11.61
CA GLN A 106 -9.97 2.35 -13.03
C GLN A 106 -8.71 2.90 -13.70
N GLN A 107 -7.87 3.64 -12.97
CA GLN A 107 -6.63 4.20 -13.50
C GLN A 107 -5.55 3.12 -13.67
N GLN A 108 -5.46 2.16 -12.75
CA GLN A 108 -4.59 0.98 -12.87
C GLN A 108 -4.99 0.07 -14.03
N GLU A 109 -6.29 -0.18 -14.24
CA GLU A 109 -6.79 -0.95 -15.39
C GLU A 109 -6.44 -0.28 -16.72
N ARG A 110 -6.63 1.05 -16.82
CA ARG A 110 -6.24 1.83 -18.01
C ARG A 110 -4.74 1.77 -18.31
N LEU A 111 -3.89 1.73 -17.27
CA LEU A 111 -2.43 1.61 -17.43
C LEU A 111 -2.03 0.21 -17.88
N LYS A 112 -2.67 -0.84 -17.34
CA LYS A 112 -2.47 -2.24 -17.77
C LYS A 112 -2.88 -2.43 -19.23
N SER A 113 -4.06 -1.93 -19.64
CA SER A 113 -4.53 -2.02 -21.04
C SER A 113 -3.60 -1.35 -22.05
N ARG A 114 -2.83 -0.33 -21.64
CA ARG A 114 -1.84 0.35 -22.49
C ARG A 114 -0.53 -0.44 -22.63
N GLN A 115 -0.17 -1.28 -21.66
CA GLN A 115 1.04 -2.12 -21.73
C GLN A 115 0.88 -3.36 -22.62
N TYR A 116 -0.35 -3.77 -22.93
CA TYR A 116 -0.63 -4.89 -23.84
C TYR A 116 -0.89 -4.46 -25.29
N GLN A 117 -0.70 -3.18 -25.63
CA GLN A 117 -0.91 -2.61 -26.96
C GLN A 117 0.36 -2.05 -27.62
N GLY A 118 1.54 -2.35 -27.06
CA GLY A 118 2.85 -2.01 -27.65
C GLY A 118 3.76 -3.23 -27.68
#